data_AF-A0A6G3PQU0-F1
#
_entry.id   AF-A0A6G3PQU0-F1
#
_cell.length_a   1.000
_cell.length_b   1.000
_cell.length_c   1.000
_cell.angle_alpha   90.00
_cell.angle_beta   90.00
_cell.angle_gamma   90.00
#
_symmetry.space_group_name_H-M   'P 1'
#
loop_
_entity.id
_entity.type
_entity.pdbx_description
1 polymer ?
#
loop_
_entity_poly.entity_id
_entity_poly.type
_entity_poly.pdbx_seq_one_letter_code
_entity_poly.pdbx_strand_id
1 'polypeptide(L)' 'MDAHERARALLSAVIAAYSHRIHGAPTPEAAGALREARAPLLAERDTLTADSQVRIAEILRDMPAQLTAVREATAGE' A
#
# COMPACT_ATOMS: atom_id res chain seq x y z
N MET A 1 -17.38 -4.12 10.38
CA MET A 1 -16.03 -4.25 9.83
C MET A 1 -15.07 -4.27 11.00
N ASP A 2 -14.41 -5.39 11.23
CA ASP A 2 -13.45 -5.57 12.30
C ASP A 2 -12.11 -4.86 11.99
N ALA A 3 -11.20 -4.78 12.96
CA ALA A 3 -9.91 -4.09 12.79
C ALA A 3 -9.02 -4.75 11.73
N HIS A 4 -9.04 -6.09 11.66
CA HIS A 4 -8.35 -6.87 10.63
C HIS A 4 -8.89 -6.56 9.23
N GLU A 5 -10.21 -6.60 9.04
CA GLU A 5 -10.85 -6.22 7.77
C GLU A 5 -10.47 -4.79 7.36
N ARG A 6 -10.49 -3.83 8.30
CA ARG A 6 -10.11 -2.43 8.01
C ARG A 6 -8.65 -2.31 7.62
N ALA A 7 -7.73 -2.98 8.33
CA ALA A 7 -6.31 -2.99 8.01
C ALA A 7 -6.05 -3.63 6.63
N ARG A 8 -6.71 -4.76 6.33
CA ARG A 8 -6.61 -5.45 5.04
C ARG A 8 -7.16 -4.60 3.89
N ALA A 9 -8.28 -3.90 4.11
CA ALA A 9 -8.84 -2.97 3.13
C ALA A 9 -7.90 -1.80 2.86
N LEU A 10 -7.26 -1.27 3.89
CA LEU A 10 -6.32 -0.16 3.76
C LEU A 10 -5.04 -0.57 3.01
N LEU A 11 -4.44 -1.72 3.34
CA LEU A 11 -3.33 -2.29 2.56
C LEU A 11 -3.72 -2.47 1.10
N SER A 12 -4.92 -2.99 0.83
CA SER A 12 -5.42 -3.18 -0.54
C SER A 12 -5.56 -1.85 -1.29
N ALA A 13 -5.99 -0.78 -0.62
CA ALA A 13 -6.07 0.55 -1.20
C ALA A 13 -4.68 1.12 -1.56
N VAL A 14 -3.67 0.93 -0.69
CA VAL A 14 -2.29 1.36 -0.97
C VAL A 14 -1.71 0.57 -2.15
N ILE A 15 -1.90 -0.75 -2.17
CA ILE A 15 -1.46 -1.62 -3.28
C ILE A 15 -2.11 -1.20 -4.61
N ALA A 16 -3.40 -0.86 -4.59
CA ALA A 16 -4.11 -0.36 -5.77
C ALA A 16 -3.53 0.98 -6.24
N ALA A 17 -3.21 1.90 -5.33
CA ALA A 17 -2.58 3.18 -5.64
C ALA A 17 -1.20 2.99 -6.31
N TYR A 18 -0.35 2.10 -5.77
CA TYR A 18 0.91 1.74 -6.43
C TYR A 18 0.68 1.12 -7.81
N SER A 19 -0.30 0.23 -7.94
CA SER A 19 -0.60 -0.43 -9.21
C SER A 19 -1.02 0.57 -10.28
N HIS A 20 -1.86 1.54 -9.93
CA HIS A 20 -2.22 2.64 -10.82
C HIS A 20 -0.97 3.42 -11.28
N ARG A 21 -0.06 3.76 -10.36
CA ARG A 21 1.19 4.46 -10.72
C ARG A 21 2.12 3.64 -11.59
N ILE A 22 2.22 2.34 -11.36
CA ILE A 22 3.02 1.45 -12.21
C ILE A 22 2.53 1.48 -13.65
N HIS A 23 1.21 1.60 -13.87
CA HIS A 23 0.63 1.68 -15.21
C HIS A 23 0.84 3.06 -15.86
N GLY A 24 0.90 4.13 -15.06
CA GLY A 24 1.15 5.49 -15.52
C GLY A 24 2.62 5.93 -15.49
N ALA A 25 3.56 5.03 -15.17
CA ALA A 25 4.96 5.39 -15.01
C ALA A 25 5.60 5.77 -16.36
N PRO A 26 6.39 6.87 -16.42
CA PRO A 26 6.97 7.37 -17.67
C PRO A 26 8.10 6.48 -18.22
N THR A 27 8.73 5.68 -17.36
CA THR A 27 9.82 4.78 -17.73
C THR A 27 9.70 3.40 -17.08
N PRO A 28 10.31 2.36 -17.69
CA PRO A 28 10.40 1.03 -17.07
C PRO A 28 11.09 1.03 -15.71
N GLU A 29 12.09 1.89 -15.50
CA GLU A 29 12.84 2.01 -14.24
C GLU A 29 11.95 2.58 -13.14
N ALA A 30 11.18 3.64 -13.43
CA ALA A 30 10.21 4.21 -12.50
C ALA A 30 9.12 3.18 -12.14
N ALA A 31 8.63 2.43 -13.14
CA ALA A 31 7.71 1.31 -12.90
C ALA A 31 8.36 0.20 -12.05
N GLY A 32 9.67 -0.06 -12.24
CA GLY A 32 10.46 -1.01 -11.46
C GLY A 32 10.52 -0.63 -9.98
N ALA A 33 10.94 0.60 -9.68
CA ALA A 33 11.01 1.11 -8.30
C ALA A 33 9.65 1.05 -7.59
N LEU A 34 8.56 1.39 -8.29
CA LEU A 34 7.21 1.29 -7.74
C LEU A 34 6.79 -0.17 -7.48
N ARG A 35 7.21 -1.13 -8.32
CA ARG A 35 6.94 -2.56 -8.08
C ARG A 35 7.69 -3.06 -6.85
N GLU A 36 8.95 -2.67 -6.69
CA GLU A 36 9.76 -3.03 -5.51
C GLU A 36 9.15 -2.47 -4.23
N ALA A 37 8.73 -1.20 -4.24
CA ALA A 37 8.05 -0.58 -3.10
C ALA A 37 6.69 -1.25 -2.77
N ARG A 38 5.97 -1.75 -3.78
CA ARG A 38 4.69 -2.46 -3.60
C ARG A 38 4.85 -3.89 -3.07
N ALA A 39 5.96 -4.57 -3.39
CA ALA A 39 6.18 -5.97 -3.05
C ALA A 39 5.99 -6.32 -1.55
N PRO A 40 6.57 -5.59 -0.58
CA PRO A 40 6.38 -5.90 0.84
C PRO A 40 4.92 -5.73 1.29
N LEU A 41 4.15 -4.81 0.70
CA LEU A 41 2.73 -4.61 1.03
C LEU A 41 1.86 -5.79 0.58
N LEU A 42 2.20 -6.41 -0.55
CA LEU A 42 1.53 -7.63 -1.01
C LEU A 42 1.79 -8.79 -0.04
N ALA A 43 3.05 -9.00 0.35
CA ALA A 43 3.41 -10.02 1.32
C ALA A 43 2.71 -9.78 2.67
N GLU A 44 2.70 -8.54 3.17
CA GLU A 44 2.00 -8.16 4.39
C GLU A 44 0.51 -8.49 4.34
N ARG A 45 -0.18 -8.14 3.25
CA ARG A 45 -1.61 -8.45 3.09
C ARG A 45 -1.88 -9.95 3.10
N ASP A 46 -0.98 -10.73 2.50
CA ASP A 46 -1.14 -12.17 2.36
C ASP A 46 -0.87 -12.93 3.68
N THR A 47 -0.03 -12.38 4.56
CA THR A 47 0.29 -12.96 5.88
C THR A 47 -0.54 -12.37 7.04
N LEU A 48 -1.19 -11.22 6.86
CA LEU A 48 -1.96 -10.55 7.92
C LEU A 48 -3.19 -11.38 8.34
N THR A 49 -3.19 -11.84 9.59
CA THR A 49 -4.30 -12.57 10.23
C THR A 49 -5.00 -11.72 11.29
N ALA A 50 -6.20 -12.15 11.72
CA ALA A 50 -6.95 -11.47 12.77
C ALA A 50 -6.23 -11.46 14.14
N ASP A 51 -5.35 -12.43 14.40
CA ASP A 51 -4.53 -12.48 15.63
C ASP A 51 -3.36 -11.46 15.63
N SER A 52 -3.06 -10.83 14.50
CA SER A 52 -1.92 -9.91 14.35
C SER A 52 -2.19 -8.51 14.92
N GLN A 53 -2.65 -8.42 16.16
CA GLN A 53 -3.21 -7.19 16.77
C GLN A 53 -2.24 -5.99 16.72
N VAL A 54 -0.96 -6.20 17.06
CA VAL A 54 0.06 -5.14 16.99
C VAL A 54 0.21 -4.63 15.56
N ARG A 55 0.29 -5.55 14.61
CA ARG A 55 0.50 -5.22 13.20
C ARG A 55 -0.71 -4.53 12.57
N ILE A 56 -1.91 -4.98 12.93
CA ILE A 56 -3.18 -4.32 12.57
C ILE A 56 -3.17 -2.87 13.05
N ALA A 57 -2.77 -2.61 14.30
CA ALA A 57 -2.72 -1.25 14.84
C ALA A 57 -1.70 -0.36 14.11
N GLU A 58 -0.52 -0.90 13.79
CA GLU A 58 0.49 -0.19 12.99
C GLU A 58 -0.03 0.17 11.59
N ILE A 59 -0.65 -0.80 10.90
CA ILE A 59 -1.23 -0.59 9.56
C ILE A 59 -2.29 0.53 9.61
N LEU A 60 -3.19 0.49 10.58
CA LEU A 60 -4.25 1.49 10.72
C LEU A 60 -3.70 2.89 11.04
N ARG A 61 -2.56 2.99 11.71
CA ARG A 61 -1.88 4.25 12.02
C ARG A 61 -1.11 4.80 10.81
N ASP A 62 -0.35 3.95 10.13
CA ASP A 62 0.71 4.39 9.21
C ASP A 62 0.27 4.38 7.74
N MET A 63 -0.54 3.40 7.31
CA MET A 63 -0.95 3.28 5.91
C MET A 63 -1.83 4.41 5.38
N PRO A 64 -2.63 5.18 6.17
CA PRO A 64 -3.37 6.32 5.63
C PRO A 64 -2.43 7.39 5.06
N ALA A 65 -1.33 7.70 5.77
CA ALA A 65 -0.34 8.66 5.32
C ALA A 65 0.39 8.15 4.06
N GLN A 66 0.74 6.86 4.04
CA GLN A 66 1.36 6.24 2.87
C GLN A 66 0.41 6.26 1.65
N LEU A 67 -0.88 5.99 1.83
CA LEU A 67 -1.87 6.07 0.75
C LEU A 67 -1.91 7.46 0.13
N THR A 68 -1.93 8.50 0.96
CA THR A 68 -1.88 9.89 0.52
C THR A 68 -0.59 10.20 -0.22
N ALA A 69 0.57 9.84 0.34
CA ALA A 69 1.87 10.08 -0.29
C ALA A 69 2.00 9.39 -1.66
N VAL A 70 1.51 8.15 -1.80
CA VAL A 70 1.51 7.44 -3.08
C VAL A 70 0.63 8.17 -4.09
N ARG A 71 -0.55 8.65 -3.70
CA ARG A 71 -1.47 9.37 -4.60
C ARG A 71 -0.93 10.74 -5.01
N GLU A 72 -0.42 11.53 -4.07
CA GLU A 72 0.02 12.92 -4.28
C GLU A 72 1.34 13.03 -5.04
N ALA A 73 2.20 12.02 -5.00
CA ALA A 73 3.40 11.93 -5.83
C ALA A 73 3.11 11.85 -7.36
N THR A 74 1.87 12.13 -7.78
CA THR A 74 1.41 12.26 -9.17
C THR A 74 1.26 13.73 -9.59
N ALA A 75 1.18 14.67 -8.63
CA ALA A 75 0.85 16.08 -8.92
C ALA A 75 2.08 17.00 -9.05
N GLY A 76 3.29 16.46 -8.99
CA GLY A 76 4.52 17.24 -8.79
C GLY A 76 5.63 17.12 -9.84
N GLU A 77 5.41 16.46 -10.97
CA GLU A 77 6.43 16.30 -12.03
C GLU A 77 5.85 16.57 -13.43
#